data_AF-A0A2K2V5P9-F1
#
_entry.id   AF-A0A2K2V5P9-F1
#
_cell.length_a   1.000
_cell.length_b   1.000
_cell.length_c   1.000
_cell.angle_alpha   90.00
_cell.angle_beta   90.00
_cell.angle_gamma   90.00
#
_symmetry.space_group_name_H-M   'P 1'
#
loop_
_entity.id
_entity.type
_entity.pdbx_description
1 polymer ?
#
loop_
_entity_poly.entity_id
_entity_poly.type
_entity_poly.pdbx_seq_one_letter_code
_entity_poly.pdbx_strand_id
1 'polypeptide(L)'
;MGIVKLRRNFHEAKWEEPIIFELSNEGERGILVPLDDRLEEEVGDGISVIPEHMRRKEPPRLPEISQMRVLRHFLRLSQETLGADLNIDIGQGTCTMKYSPKVNEIFVSSPKVTELHPYQDEETVQGALEIIYKLDSFLREISGLDRFVFQPGGGSQAILAMASIIRAYFRKRGEERDEIITTIFSHPSDAAAPAVKGFKIITIYPDPETGIPDIEALKAAISRRTAGMIVANPEDTGIFNPRIREFCNIVHEAGGLCGYDQANANG
;
A
#
# COMPACT_ATOMS: atom_id res chain seq x y z
N MET A 1 28.43 0.67 23.94
CA MET A 1 28.09 1.97 23.32
C MET A 1 28.94 2.13 22.07
N GLY A 2 28.35 1.98 20.88
CA GLY A 2 29.09 2.13 19.62
C GLY A 2 29.46 3.59 19.37
N ILE A 3 30.68 3.84 18.86
CA ILE A 3 31.10 5.19 18.44
C ILE A 3 30.31 5.55 17.17
N VAL A 4 29.33 6.45 17.28
CA VAL A 4 28.61 6.99 16.13
C VAL A 4 29.54 7.97 15.40
N LYS A 5 30.09 7.55 14.26
CA LYS A 5 30.82 8.45 13.36
C LYS A 5 29.82 9.27 12.54
N LEU A 6 29.46 10.44 13.06
CA LEU A 6 28.66 11.42 12.31
C LEU A 6 29.43 11.87 11.06
N ARG A 7 28.81 11.77 9.88
CA ARG A 7 29.37 12.32 8.64
C ARG A 7 29.24 13.84 8.66
N ARG A 8 30.25 14.53 9.20
CA ARG A 8 30.23 15.99 9.38
C ARG A 8 30.23 16.82 8.07
N ASN A 9 30.69 16.22 6.98
CA ASN A 9 30.78 16.87 5.66
C ASN A 9 29.96 16.13 4.59
N PHE A 10 28.88 15.46 4.98
CA PHE A 10 27.99 14.86 3.98
C PHE A 10 27.24 15.96 3.21
N HIS A 11 27.18 15.81 1.89
CA HIS A 11 26.34 16.61 1.01
C HIS A 11 25.73 15.66 -0.02
N GLU A 12 24.43 15.77 -0.26
CA GLU A 12 23.71 14.95 -1.23
C GLU A 12 24.11 15.34 -2.66
N ALA A 13 23.92 14.45 -3.63
CA ALA A 13 24.13 14.84 -5.03
C ALA A 13 23.16 15.97 -5.44
N LYS A 14 23.62 16.86 -6.31
CA LYS A 14 22.82 17.95 -6.90
C LYS A 14 23.24 18.14 -8.36
N TRP A 15 22.31 18.00 -9.28
CA TRP A 15 22.54 17.97 -10.72
C TRP A 15 21.96 19.15 -11.49
N GLU A 16 21.14 20.01 -10.85
CA GLU A 16 20.35 21.05 -11.54
C GLU A 16 19.59 20.45 -12.74
N GLU A 17 19.05 19.24 -12.57
CA GLU A 17 18.40 18.49 -13.62
C GLU A 17 17.05 19.14 -13.97
N PRO A 18 16.82 19.57 -15.22
CA PRO A 18 15.54 20.15 -15.63
C PRO A 18 14.45 19.07 -15.65
N ILE A 19 13.18 19.48 -15.67
CA ILE A 19 12.10 18.51 -15.85
C ILE A 19 12.22 17.86 -17.23
N ILE A 20 11.84 16.59 -17.35
CA ILE A 20 12.06 15.82 -18.58
C ILE A 20 11.48 16.49 -19.84
N PHE A 21 10.42 17.28 -19.73
CA PHE A 21 9.81 17.99 -20.86
C PHE A 21 10.68 19.13 -21.42
N GLU A 22 11.51 19.77 -20.60
CA GLU A 22 12.45 20.82 -21.03
C GLU A 22 13.67 20.24 -21.76
N LEU A 23 13.92 18.94 -21.59
CA LEU A 23 14.94 18.21 -22.33
C LEU A 23 14.46 17.74 -23.71
N SER A 24 13.17 17.82 -24.00
CA SER A 24 12.59 17.35 -25.26
C SER A 24 13.21 18.06 -26.46
N ASN A 25 13.51 17.29 -27.50
CA ASN A 25 13.93 17.82 -28.79
C ASN A 25 13.07 17.18 -29.88
N GLU A 26 12.38 18.01 -30.67
CA GLU A 26 11.42 17.54 -31.66
C GLU A 26 12.06 16.54 -32.63
N GLY A 27 11.39 15.40 -32.82
CA GLY A 27 11.87 14.31 -33.68
C GLY A 27 12.87 13.36 -33.02
N GLU A 28 13.40 13.65 -31.83
CA GLU A 28 14.33 12.75 -31.14
C GLU A 28 13.65 11.44 -30.70
N ARG A 29 14.35 10.32 -30.85
CA ARG A 29 13.81 8.98 -30.56
C ARG A 29 14.66 8.25 -29.52
N GLY A 30 13.97 7.66 -28.53
CA GLY A 30 14.56 6.86 -27.47
C GLY A 30 14.86 5.44 -27.91
N ILE A 31 13.84 4.59 -27.86
CA ILE A 31 13.89 3.20 -28.32
C ILE A 31 13.21 3.14 -29.69
N LEU A 32 13.91 2.59 -30.67
CA LEU A 32 13.29 2.21 -31.94
C LEU A 32 12.77 0.78 -31.80
N VAL A 33 11.47 0.62 -31.92
CA VAL A 33 10.86 -0.71 -31.97
C VAL A 33 11.22 -1.31 -33.33
N PRO A 34 11.85 -2.49 -33.39
CA PRO A 34 12.17 -3.13 -34.67
C PRO A 34 10.87 -3.42 -35.42
N LEU A 35 10.82 -2.98 -36.67
CA LEU A 35 9.75 -3.34 -37.60
C LEU A 35 10.10 -4.71 -38.22
N ASP A 36 9.11 -5.59 -38.32
CA ASP A 36 9.21 -6.84 -39.07
C ASP A 36 8.36 -6.68 -40.32
N ASP A 37 9.01 -6.67 -41.49
CA ASP A 37 8.34 -6.52 -42.79
C ASP A 37 7.21 -7.56 -42.97
N ARG A 38 7.35 -8.75 -42.37
CA ARG A 38 6.34 -9.81 -42.41
C ARG A 38 5.09 -9.45 -41.62
N LEU A 39 5.26 -8.74 -40.49
CA LEU A 39 4.14 -8.24 -39.71
C LEU A 39 3.42 -7.12 -40.47
N GLU A 40 4.16 -6.21 -41.10
CA GLU A 40 3.54 -5.13 -41.89
C GLU A 40 2.75 -5.69 -43.09
N GLU A 41 3.25 -6.74 -43.74
CA GLU A 41 2.48 -7.45 -44.79
C GLU A 41 1.20 -8.12 -44.26
N GLU A 42 1.21 -8.64 -43.03
CA GLU A 42 0.08 -9.36 -42.43
C GLU A 42 -0.98 -8.44 -41.82
N VAL A 43 -0.55 -7.39 -41.09
CA VAL A 43 -1.45 -6.50 -40.33
C VAL A 43 -1.56 -5.08 -40.87
N GLY A 44 -0.73 -4.71 -41.86
CA GLY A 44 -0.67 -3.36 -42.42
C GLY A 44 -0.06 -2.33 -41.47
N ASP A 45 -0.42 -1.05 -41.65
CA ASP A 45 0.07 0.08 -40.85
C ASP A 45 -0.52 0.15 -39.42
N GLY A 46 -1.44 -0.76 -39.07
CA GLY A 46 -2.18 -0.79 -37.79
C GLY A 46 -3.12 0.40 -37.52
N ILE A 47 -3.03 1.48 -38.30
CA ILE A 47 -3.82 2.71 -38.14
C ILE A 47 -5.05 2.69 -39.04
N SER A 48 -4.90 2.17 -40.26
CA SER A 48 -5.96 2.07 -41.26
C SER A 48 -7.17 1.27 -40.76
N VAL A 49 -6.94 0.27 -39.89
CA VAL A 49 -7.99 -0.55 -39.26
C VAL A 49 -8.79 0.18 -38.18
N ILE A 50 -8.27 1.28 -37.64
CA ILE A 50 -8.96 2.09 -36.63
C ILE A 50 -9.92 3.06 -37.35
N PRO A 51 -11.22 3.12 -37.00
CA PRO A 51 -12.14 4.09 -37.60
C PRO A 51 -11.63 5.53 -37.44
N GLU A 52 -11.73 6.34 -38.50
CA GLU A 52 -11.12 7.68 -38.54
C GLU A 52 -11.55 8.58 -37.36
N HIS A 53 -12.82 8.50 -36.95
CA HIS A 53 -13.36 9.27 -35.82
C HIS A 53 -12.79 8.85 -34.46
N MET A 54 -12.14 7.68 -34.35
CA MET A 54 -11.45 7.20 -33.15
C MET A 54 -9.94 7.47 -33.21
N ARG A 55 -9.39 7.86 -34.37
CA ARG A 55 -7.96 8.16 -34.51
C ARG A 55 -7.63 9.44 -33.77
N ARG A 56 -6.53 9.40 -33.03
CA ARG A 56 -6.02 10.58 -32.33
C ARG A 56 -5.55 11.61 -33.37
N LYS A 57 -6.09 12.83 -33.30
CA LYS A 57 -5.77 13.91 -34.25
C LYS A 57 -4.47 14.65 -33.93
N GLU A 58 -4.11 14.72 -32.66
CA GLU A 58 -2.92 15.40 -32.17
C GLU A 58 -2.07 14.45 -31.33
N PRO A 59 -0.75 14.35 -31.55
CA PRO A 59 0.11 13.49 -30.76
C PRO A 59 0.07 13.90 -29.27
N PRO A 60 0.26 12.96 -28.32
CA PRO A 60 0.46 13.34 -26.93
C PRO A 60 1.74 14.15 -26.80
N ARG A 61 1.73 15.15 -25.90
CA ARG A 61 2.90 15.97 -25.56
C ARG A 61 3.86 15.20 -24.65
N LEU A 62 4.33 14.04 -25.10
CA LEU A 62 5.39 13.26 -24.44
C LEU A 62 6.75 13.84 -24.81
N PRO A 63 7.77 13.71 -23.93
CA PRO A 63 9.11 14.17 -24.24
C PRO A 63 9.76 13.30 -25.33
N GLU A 64 10.38 13.93 -26.32
CA GLU A 64 11.15 13.31 -27.39
C GLU A 64 12.64 13.35 -27.03
N ILE A 65 13.19 12.22 -26.56
CA ILE A 65 14.54 12.14 -25.98
C ILE A 65 15.19 10.79 -26.30
N SER A 66 16.48 10.78 -26.63
CA SER A 66 17.27 9.59 -26.89
C SER A 66 17.55 8.77 -25.63
N GLN A 67 17.74 7.46 -25.80
CA GLN A 67 17.90 6.51 -24.70
C GLN A 67 18.99 6.91 -23.69
N MET A 68 20.14 7.39 -24.18
CA MET A 68 21.25 7.81 -23.31
C MET A 68 20.87 9.04 -22.46
N ARG A 69 20.10 9.98 -23.01
CA ARG A 69 19.66 11.18 -22.29
C ARG A 69 18.60 10.81 -21.25
N VAL A 70 17.66 9.93 -21.58
CA VAL A 70 16.69 9.37 -20.61
C VAL A 70 17.42 8.68 -19.45
N LEU A 71 18.43 7.85 -19.76
CA LEU A 71 19.23 7.16 -18.74
C LEU A 71 19.95 8.17 -17.82
N ARG A 72 20.59 9.19 -18.39
CA ARG A 72 21.25 10.25 -17.60
C ARG A 72 20.27 10.98 -16.70
N HIS A 73 19.09 11.32 -17.21
CA HIS A 73 18.05 12.02 -16.46
C HIS A 73 17.66 11.25 -15.20
N PHE A 74 17.25 9.98 -15.35
CA PHE A 74 16.83 9.17 -14.20
C PHE A 74 17.98 8.79 -13.26
N LEU A 75 19.21 8.61 -13.76
CA LEU A 75 20.38 8.40 -12.89
C LEU A 75 20.76 9.61 -12.05
N ARG A 76 20.48 10.83 -12.54
CA ARG A 76 20.68 12.06 -11.76
C ARG A 76 19.59 12.20 -10.71
N LEU A 77 18.32 12.02 -11.08
CA LEU A 77 17.21 12.03 -10.14
C LEU A 77 17.34 10.97 -9.05
N SER A 78 17.84 9.77 -9.38
CA SER A 78 18.07 8.72 -8.37
C SER A 78 19.15 9.11 -7.36
N GLN A 79 20.14 9.92 -7.77
CA GLN A 79 21.15 10.45 -6.86
C GLN A 79 20.62 11.62 -6.02
N GLU A 80 19.64 12.37 -6.51
CA GLU A 80 18.96 13.44 -5.74
C GLU A 80 17.84 12.90 -4.82
N THR A 81 17.62 11.59 -4.81
CA THR A 81 16.57 10.92 -4.02
C THR A 81 17.17 10.22 -2.82
N LEU A 82 16.77 10.63 -1.61
CA LEU A 82 17.13 9.92 -0.38
C LEU A 82 16.38 8.58 -0.30
N GLY A 83 17.11 7.51 -0.05
CA GLY A 83 16.56 6.16 0.10
C GLY A 83 17.27 5.34 1.17
N ALA A 84 16.62 4.26 1.62
CA ALA A 84 17.11 3.39 2.71
C ALA A 84 18.39 2.62 2.36
N ASP A 85 18.70 2.46 1.07
CA ASP A 85 19.96 1.84 0.62
C ASP A 85 21.17 2.76 0.80
N LEU A 86 20.95 4.08 0.79
CA LEU A 86 22.01 5.09 0.87
C LEU A 86 22.23 5.56 2.31
N ASN A 87 21.14 5.70 3.07
CA ASN A 87 21.15 6.28 4.41
C ASN A 87 21.05 5.23 5.51
N ILE A 88 21.67 5.52 6.67
CA ILE A 88 21.70 4.61 7.82
C ILE A 88 20.31 4.47 8.45
N ASP A 89 19.49 5.52 8.42
CA ASP A 89 18.11 5.52 8.90
C ASP A 89 17.36 6.71 8.28
N ILE A 90 16.08 6.53 7.94
CA ILE A 90 15.17 7.61 7.51
C ILE A 90 14.18 7.97 8.64
N GLY A 91 14.20 7.28 9.78
CA GLY A 91 13.54 7.69 11.02
C GLY A 91 12.04 7.92 10.91
N GLN A 92 11.38 7.28 9.94
CA GLN A 92 9.95 7.45 9.70
C GLN A 92 9.17 6.45 10.55
N GLY A 93 8.53 6.96 11.60
CA GLY A 93 7.59 6.18 12.41
C GLY A 93 6.46 5.59 11.55
N THR A 94 5.93 4.44 11.96
CA THR A 94 4.87 3.67 11.26
C THR A 94 5.28 3.04 9.90
N CYS A 95 6.31 3.57 9.23
CA CYS A 95 6.72 3.10 7.90
C CYS A 95 7.57 1.81 7.90
N THR A 96 8.17 1.45 9.04
CA THR A 96 9.07 0.30 9.19
C THR A 96 10.13 0.22 8.06
N MET A 97 10.96 1.27 7.93
CA MET A 97 12.02 1.37 6.93
C MET A 97 13.16 0.38 7.18
N LYS A 98 12.89 -0.91 6.99
CA LYS A 98 13.85 -2.01 7.13
C LYS A 98 14.65 -2.23 5.85
N TYR A 99 15.78 -2.92 5.98
CA TYR A 99 16.52 -3.38 4.82
C TYR A 99 15.61 -4.21 3.91
N SER A 100 15.60 -3.86 2.62
CA SER A 100 14.94 -4.62 1.56
C SER A 100 15.99 -5.53 0.90
N PRO A 101 16.02 -6.85 1.22
CA PRO A 101 17.06 -7.74 0.72
C PRO A 101 17.14 -7.77 -0.80
N LYS A 102 18.33 -7.52 -1.37
CA LYS A 102 18.51 -7.50 -2.84
C LYS A 102 18.25 -8.84 -3.52
N VAL A 103 18.27 -9.93 -2.76
CA VAL A 103 17.84 -11.24 -3.26
C VAL A 103 16.36 -11.25 -3.64
N ASN A 104 15.52 -10.44 -2.98
CA ASN A 104 14.09 -10.34 -3.30
C ASN A 104 13.90 -9.73 -4.70
N GLU A 105 14.67 -8.69 -5.04
CA GLU A 105 14.66 -8.08 -6.38
C GLU A 105 15.02 -9.09 -7.48
N ILE A 106 15.99 -9.98 -7.22
CA ILE A 106 16.36 -11.05 -8.16
C ILE A 106 15.18 -12.02 -8.37
N PHE A 107 14.45 -12.37 -7.32
CA PHE A 107 13.31 -13.28 -7.45
C PHE A 107 12.14 -12.64 -8.20
N VAL A 108 11.77 -11.40 -7.87
CA VAL A 108 10.61 -10.74 -8.49
C VAL A 108 10.87 -10.28 -9.93
N SER A 109 12.12 -10.07 -10.31
CA SER A 109 12.52 -9.75 -11.70
C SER A 109 12.67 -10.99 -12.60
N SER A 110 12.45 -12.19 -12.07
CA SER A 110 12.46 -13.41 -12.88
C SER A 110 11.29 -13.41 -13.87
N PRO A 111 11.48 -13.83 -15.14
CA PRO A 111 10.38 -14.02 -16.09
C PRO A 111 9.29 -14.97 -15.60
N LYS A 112 9.62 -15.86 -14.65
CA LYS A 112 8.65 -16.74 -13.98
C LYS A 112 7.62 -15.98 -13.13
N VAL A 113 7.85 -14.69 -12.87
CA VAL A 113 6.97 -13.79 -12.13
C VAL A 113 6.50 -12.66 -13.04
N THR A 114 7.41 -12.00 -13.77
CA THR A 114 7.08 -10.80 -14.57
C THR A 114 6.23 -11.11 -15.81
N GLU A 115 6.36 -12.31 -16.38
CA GLU A 115 5.65 -12.72 -17.61
C GLU A 115 4.37 -13.52 -17.30
N LEU A 116 3.89 -13.51 -16.05
CA LEU A 116 2.62 -14.14 -15.69
C LEU A 116 1.44 -13.24 -16.04
N HIS A 117 0.51 -13.75 -16.83
CA HIS A 117 -0.77 -13.09 -17.05
C HIS A 117 -1.78 -13.54 -15.97
N PRO A 118 -2.49 -12.63 -15.29
CA PRO A 118 -3.37 -12.98 -14.17
C PRO A 118 -4.57 -13.87 -14.55
N TYR A 119 -4.91 -13.95 -15.84
CA TYR A 119 -5.97 -14.82 -16.36
C TYR A 119 -5.46 -16.00 -17.20
N GLN A 120 -4.16 -16.33 -17.18
CA GLN A 120 -3.70 -17.55 -17.82
C GLN A 120 -4.18 -18.79 -17.06
N ASP A 121 -4.18 -19.94 -17.73
CA ASP A 121 -4.66 -21.19 -17.17
C ASP A 121 -3.96 -21.53 -15.84
N GLU A 122 -4.74 -21.91 -14.82
CA GLU A 122 -4.25 -22.19 -13.46
C GLU A 122 -3.20 -23.31 -13.44
N GLU A 123 -3.28 -24.28 -14.35
CA GLU A 123 -2.30 -25.37 -14.48
C GLU A 123 -0.90 -24.85 -14.82
N THR A 124 -0.80 -23.68 -15.44
CA THR A 124 0.46 -23.04 -15.85
C THR A 124 1.08 -22.14 -14.75
N VAL A 125 0.37 -21.88 -13.65
CA VAL A 125 0.78 -20.94 -12.58
C VAL A 125 0.85 -21.56 -11.19
N GLN A 126 0.89 -22.90 -11.10
CA GLN A 126 0.89 -23.61 -9.80
C GLN A 126 2.01 -23.15 -8.86
N GLY A 127 3.17 -22.75 -9.37
CA GLY A 127 4.25 -22.21 -8.53
C GLY A 127 3.88 -20.88 -7.84
N ALA A 128 3.17 -19.98 -8.53
CA ALA A 128 2.69 -18.74 -7.92
C ALA A 128 1.58 -19.01 -6.89
N LEU A 129 0.68 -19.95 -7.19
CA LEU A 129 -0.38 -20.36 -6.25
C LEU A 129 0.19 -21.03 -4.99
N GLU A 130 1.25 -21.83 -5.12
CA GLU A 130 1.95 -22.42 -3.97
C GLU A 130 2.57 -21.33 -3.08
N ILE A 131 3.18 -20.30 -3.67
CA ILE A 131 3.73 -19.15 -2.92
C ILE A 131 2.62 -18.45 -2.13
N ILE A 132 1.49 -18.16 -2.77
CA ILE A 132 0.33 -17.52 -2.12
C ILE A 132 -0.21 -18.38 -0.97
N TYR A 133 -0.35 -19.69 -1.19
CA TYR A 133 -0.82 -20.63 -0.18
C TYR A 133 0.12 -20.72 1.04
N LYS A 134 1.43 -20.80 0.81
CA LYS A 134 2.42 -20.82 1.89
C LYS A 134 2.43 -19.50 2.65
N LEU A 135 2.32 -18.38 1.95
CA LEU A 135 2.23 -17.06 2.56
C LEU A 135 0.97 -16.93 3.43
N ASP A 136 -0.20 -17.38 2.97
CA ASP A 136 -1.42 -17.47 3.79
C ASP A 136 -1.15 -18.24 5.08
N SER A 137 -0.52 -19.42 4.96
CA SER A 137 -0.22 -20.28 6.11
C SER A 137 0.70 -19.59 7.13
N PHE A 138 1.76 -18.92 6.67
CA PHE A 138 2.66 -18.19 7.57
C PHE A 138 1.97 -17.02 8.27
N LEU A 139 1.18 -16.23 7.54
CA LEU A 139 0.51 -15.07 8.10
C LEU A 139 -0.58 -15.46 9.10
N ARG A 140 -1.28 -16.57 8.87
CA ARG A 140 -2.24 -17.15 9.83
C ARG A 140 -1.58 -17.54 11.13
N GLU A 141 -0.42 -18.21 11.05
CA GLU A 141 0.35 -18.59 12.24
C GLU A 141 0.83 -17.35 13.01
N ILE A 142 1.34 -16.33 12.32
CA ILE A 142 1.86 -15.10 12.96
C ILE A 142 0.74 -14.27 13.61
N SER A 143 -0.40 -14.15 12.93
CA SER A 143 -1.49 -13.26 13.37
C SER A 143 -2.52 -13.94 14.27
N GLY A 144 -2.58 -15.28 14.28
CA GLY A 144 -3.64 -16.03 14.94
C GLY A 144 -5.01 -15.94 14.25
N LEU A 145 -5.06 -15.51 12.98
CA LEU A 145 -6.30 -15.42 12.18
C LEU A 145 -6.53 -16.68 11.33
N ASP A 146 -7.79 -16.92 10.96
CA ASP A 146 -8.18 -18.14 10.24
C ASP A 146 -7.80 -18.14 8.75
N ARG A 147 -7.74 -16.97 8.11
CA ARG A 147 -7.53 -16.80 6.65
C ARG A 147 -6.96 -15.43 6.29
N PHE A 148 -6.17 -15.37 5.22
CA PHE A 148 -5.74 -14.14 4.57
C PHE A 148 -6.30 -14.02 3.15
N VAL A 149 -6.45 -12.76 2.71
CA VAL A 149 -6.79 -12.40 1.33
C VAL A 149 -5.74 -11.42 0.81
N PHE A 150 -5.23 -11.67 -0.39
CA PHE A 150 -4.16 -10.88 -1.02
C PHE A 150 -4.67 -9.92 -2.09
N GLN A 151 -5.98 -9.73 -2.17
CA GLN A 151 -6.62 -8.79 -3.10
C GLN A 151 -6.31 -7.31 -2.79
N PRO A 152 -6.21 -6.86 -1.52
CA PRO A 152 -5.84 -5.47 -1.23
C PRO A 152 -4.37 -5.20 -1.60
N GLY A 153 -4.12 -4.19 -2.44
CA GLY A 153 -2.79 -3.77 -2.87
C GLY A 153 -2.06 -2.82 -1.90
N GLY A 154 -2.65 -2.50 -0.75
CA GLY A 154 -2.05 -1.64 0.27
C GLY A 154 -2.89 -1.57 1.56
N GLY A 155 -2.30 -1.04 2.64
CA GLY A 155 -2.89 -1.01 3.98
C GLY A 155 -4.28 -0.36 4.04
N SER A 156 -4.43 0.84 3.47
CA SER A 156 -5.73 1.53 3.42
C SER A 156 -6.81 0.75 2.66
N GLN A 157 -6.43 0.00 1.61
CA GLN A 157 -7.36 -0.88 0.90
C GLN A 157 -7.71 -2.12 1.74
N ALA A 158 -6.80 -2.60 2.57
CA ALA A 158 -7.06 -3.68 3.52
C ALA A 158 -8.05 -3.23 4.61
N ILE A 159 -7.92 -2.02 5.15
CA ILE A 159 -8.89 -1.43 6.10
C ILE A 159 -10.25 -1.25 5.40
N LEU A 160 -10.28 -0.83 4.13
CA LEU A 160 -11.52 -0.76 3.34
C LEU A 160 -12.18 -2.15 3.16
N ALA A 161 -11.38 -3.18 2.94
CA ALA A 161 -11.85 -4.57 2.87
C ALA A 161 -12.39 -5.02 4.22
N MET A 162 -11.70 -4.71 5.32
CA MET A 162 -12.12 -4.99 6.69
C MET A 162 -13.47 -4.33 7.01
N ALA A 163 -13.63 -3.04 6.73
CA ALA A 163 -14.91 -2.35 6.87
C ALA A 163 -16.02 -2.98 6.00
N SER A 164 -15.68 -3.44 4.80
CA SER A 164 -16.62 -4.15 3.92
C SER A 164 -17.07 -5.48 4.51
N ILE A 165 -16.14 -6.24 5.12
CA ILE A 165 -16.42 -7.51 5.80
C ILE A 165 -17.33 -7.27 7.01
N ILE A 166 -17.02 -6.26 7.84
CA ILE A 166 -17.85 -5.87 9.00
C ILE A 166 -19.27 -5.54 8.52
N ARG A 167 -19.42 -4.73 7.47
CA ARG A 167 -20.72 -4.37 6.90
C ARG A 167 -21.49 -5.60 6.38
N ALA A 168 -20.80 -6.48 5.67
CA ALA A 168 -21.40 -7.71 5.13
C ALA A 168 -21.83 -8.67 6.26
N TYR A 169 -21.05 -8.76 7.33
CA TYR A 169 -21.34 -9.57 8.50
C TYR A 169 -22.69 -9.19 9.14
N PHE A 170 -22.90 -7.90 9.46
CA PHE A 170 -24.16 -7.46 10.08
C PHE A 170 -25.34 -7.48 9.12
N ARG A 171 -25.13 -7.15 7.84
CA ARG A 171 -26.18 -7.28 6.81
C ARG A 171 -26.70 -8.71 6.71
N LYS A 172 -25.82 -9.71 6.73
CA LYS A 172 -26.22 -11.13 6.67
C LYS A 172 -27.07 -11.54 7.89
N ARG A 173 -26.90 -10.84 9.02
CA ARG A 173 -27.64 -11.07 10.27
C ARG A 173 -28.92 -10.23 10.38
N GLY A 174 -29.19 -9.36 9.41
CA GLY A 174 -30.32 -8.42 9.46
C GLY A 174 -30.15 -7.32 10.53
N GLU A 175 -28.92 -7.05 10.96
CA GLU A 175 -28.62 -6.02 11.96
C GLU A 175 -28.16 -4.73 11.26
N GLU A 176 -28.78 -3.61 11.60
CA GLU A 176 -28.38 -2.29 11.11
C GLU A 176 -27.42 -1.62 12.10
N ARG A 177 -26.13 -1.85 11.88
CA ARG A 177 -25.04 -1.24 12.64
C ARG A 177 -24.21 -0.34 11.74
N ASP A 178 -24.16 0.94 12.07
CA ASP A 178 -23.56 1.99 11.24
C ASP A 178 -22.44 2.77 11.95
N GLU A 179 -21.99 2.35 13.13
CA GLU A 179 -20.92 3.03 13.89
C GLU A 179 -19.62 2.21 13.93
N ILE A 180 -18.51 2.84 13.57
CA ILE A 180 -17.16 2.30 13.78
C ILE A 180 -16.42 3.22 14.76
N ILE A 181 -15.82 2.60 15.77
CA ILE A 181 -15.01 3.28 16.78
C ILE A 181 -13.53 3.17 16.39
N THR A 182 -12.77 4.24 16.57
CA THR A 182 -11.31 4.26 16.43
C THR A 182 -10.73 5.22 17.48
N THR A 183 -9.40 5.34 17.58
CA THR A 183 -8.77 6.28 18.51
C THR A 183 -8.20 7.47 17.75
N ILE A 184 -7.97 8.59 18.44
CA ILE A 184 -7.30 9.75 17.83
C ILE A 184 -5.84 9.46 17.44
N PHE A 185 -5.26 8.37 17.95
CA PHE A 185 -3.91 7.92 17.62
C PHE A 185 -3.87 6.94 16.46
N SER A 186 -5.00 6.40 16.03
CA SER A 186 -5.05 5.47 14.90
C SER A 186 -4.72 6.18 13.59
N HIS A 187 -4.14 5.44 12.65
CA HIS A 187 -3.81 5.97 11.34
C HIS A 187 -5.08 6.55 10.69
N PRO A 188 -5.03 7.71 9.98
CA PRO A 188 -6.23 8.33 9.41
C PRO A 188 -7.08 7.42 8.50
N SER A 189 -6.47 6.37 7.94
CA SER A 189 -7.17 5.34 7.17
C SER A 189 -8.21 4.56 7.98
N ASP A 190 -7.99 4.36 9.28
CA ASP A 190 -8.92 3.65 10.19
C ASP A 190 -10.25 4.40 10.34
N ALA A 191 -10.24 5.72 10.19
CA ALA A 191 -11.45 6.54 10.10
C ALA A 191 -11.95 6.66 8.65
N ALA A 192 -11.06 6.96 7.71
CA ALA A 192 -11.44 7.29 6.34
C ALA A 192 -12.05 6.11 5.58
N ALA A 193 -11.46 4.92 5.68
CA ALA A 193 -11.91 3.77 4.90
C ALA A 193 -13.29 3.25 5.33
N PRO A 194 -13.62 3.13 6.64
CA PRO A 194 -14.99 2.81 7.04
C PRO A 194 -15.98 3.95 6.71
N ALA A 195 -15.57 5.21 6.77
CA ALA A 195 -16.42 6.32 6.35
C ALA A 195 -16.82 6.22 4.86
N VAL A 196 -15.88 5.83 3.98
CA VAL A 196 -16.18 5.53 2.56
C VAL A 196 -17.21 4.39 2.41
N LYS A 197 -17.26 3.46 3.37
CA LYS A 197 -18.28 2.39 3.42
C LYS A 197 -19.59 2.83 4.08
N GLY A 198 -19.73 4.10 4.43
CA GLY A 198 -20.94 4.69 5.00
C GLY A 198 -21.09 4.50 6.51
N PHE A 199 -20.02 4.14 7.21
CA PHE A 199 -20.03 4.12 8.67
C PHE A 199 -19.87 5.54 9.23
N LYS A 200 -20.58 5.83 10.31
CA LYS A 200 -20.31 6.96 11.20
C LYS A 200 -19.09 6.61 12.06
N ILE A 201 -18.08 7.48 12.03
CA ILE A 201 -16.86 7.29 12.83
C ILE A 201 -17.04 7.95 14.19
N ILE A 202 -16.68 7.22 15.25
CA ILE A 202 -16.59 7.73 16.62
C ILE A 202 -15.13 7.64 17.05
N THR A 203 -14.54 8.77 17.40
CA THR A 203 -13.14 8.85 17.80
C THR A 203 -13.03 8.93 19.31
N ILE A 204 -12.27 7.99 19.90
CA ILE A 204 -11.94 7.99 21.32
C ILE A 204 -10.65 8.79 21.53
N TYR A 205 -10.70 9.70 22.49
CA TYR A 205 -9.57 10.52 22.91
C TYR A 205 -8.85 9.87 24.10
N PRO A 206 -7.55 10.18 24.31
CA PRO A 206 -6.81 9.64 25.42
C PRO A 206 -7.32 10.16 26.77
N ASP A 207 -7.14 9.33 27.80
CA ASP A 207 -7.24 9.74 29.18
C ASP A 207 -6.11 10.77 29.47
N PRO A 208 -6.42 11.94 30.06
CA PRO A 208 -5.42 13.00 30.26
C PRO A 208 -4.26 12.65 31.19
N GLU A 209 -4.42 11.67 32.08
CA GLU A 209 -3.39 11.29 33.06
C GLU A 209 -2.45 10.22 32.48
N THR A 210 -3.00 9.25 31.78
CA THR A 210 -2.27 8.07 31.27
C THR A 210 -1.82 8.23 29.83
N GLY A 211 -2.45 9.11 29.05
CA GLY A 211 -2.11 9.37 27.64
C GLY A 211 -2.47 8.24 26.67
N ILE A 212 -3.14 7.18 27.15
CA ILE A 212 -3.67 6.08 26.33
C ILE A 212 -5.17 6.29 26.09
N PRO A 213 -5.77 5.68 25.04
CA PRO A 213 -7.21 5.77 24.79
C PRO A 213 -8.03 5.53 26.06
N ASP A 214 -9.01 6.41 26.31
CA ASP A 214 -9.85 6.31 27.51
C ASP A 214 -10.91 5.20 27.36
N ILE A 215 -10.87 4.24 28.28
CA ILE A 215 -11.80 3.12 28.30
C ILE A 215 -13.21 3.53 28.72
N GLU A 216 -13.35 4.52 29.60
CA GLU A 216 -14.66 4.99 30.04
C GLU A 216 -15.33 5.77 28.91
N ALA A 217 -14.56 6.54 28.15
CA ALA A 217 -15.01 7.12 26.89
C ALA A 217 -15.44 6.04 25.87
N LEU A 218 -14.69 4.93 25.75
CA LEU A 218 -15.13 3.79 24.92
C LEU A 218 -16.48 3.26 25.40
N LYS A 219 -16.64 2.95 26.69
CA LYS A 219 -17.90 2.44 27.26
C LYS A 219 -19.07 3.38 27.00
N ALA A 220 -18.85 4.70 27.11
CA ALA A 220 -19.85 5.71 26.83
C ALA A 220 -20.20 5.83 25.33
N ALA A 221 -19.25 5.52 24.43
CA ALA A 221 -19.44 5.54 22.99
C ALA A 221 -20.17 4.30 22.44
N ILE A 222 -20.12 3.17 23.15
CA ILE A 222 -20.80 1.94 22.74
C ILE A 222 -22.32 2.18 22.65
N SER A 223 -22.90 1.74 21.54
CA SER A 223 -24.33 1.81 21.28
C SER A 223 -24.82 0.53 20.59
N ARG A 224 -26.14 0.39 20.44
CA ARG A 224 -26.73 -0.72 19.66
C ARG A 224 -26.32 -0.68 18.17
N ARG A 225 -25.83 0.46 17.69
CA ARG A 225 -25.39 0.66 16.31
C ARG A 225 -23.89 0.43 16.12
N THR A 226 -23.14 0.14 17.18
CA THR A 226 -21.71 -0.16 17.10
C THR A 226 -21.46 -1.43 16.30
N ALA A 227 -20.96 -1.27 15.08
CA ALA A 227 -20.54 -2.35 14.21
C ALA A 227 -19.17 -2.89 14.63
N GLY A 228 -18.28 -2.02 15.10
CA GLY A 228 -16.97 -2.48 15.53
C GLY A 228 -16.01 -1.37 15.93
N MET A 229 -14.77 -1.79 16.19
CA MET A 229 -13.65 -0.93 16.51
C MET A 229 -12.47 -1.29 15.61
N ILE A 230 -11.79 -0.32 15.00
CA ILE A 230 -10.57 -0.53 14.20
C ILE A 230 -9.46 0.34 14.79
N VAL A 231 -8.40 -0.29 15.26
CA VAL A 231 -7.27 0.35 15.96
C VAL A 231 -5.97 -0.40 15.71
N ALA A 232 -4.85 0.27 15.95
CA ALA A 232 -3.52 -0.35 16.02
C ALA A 232 -3.14 -0.67 17.47
N ASN A 233 -2.24 -1.64 17.68
CA ASN A 233 -1.63 -1.91 18.98
C ASN A 233 -0.29 -2.67 18.80
N PRO A 234 0.88 -2.03 19.00
CA PRO A 234 1.07 -0.67 19.50
C PRO A 234 0.37 0.41 18.67
N GLU A 235 -0.11 1.46 19.34
CA GLU A 235 -0.70 2.63 18.68
C GLU A 235 0.36 3.35 17.83
N ASP A 236 -0.02 4.26 16.93
CA ASP A 236 0.96 4.98 16.08
C ASP A 236 1.88 5.91 16.86
N THR A 237 1.61 6.13 18.15
CA THR A 237 2.53 6.74 19.10
C THR A 237 3.71 5.83 19.47
N GLY A 238 3.69 4.56 19.07
CA GLY A 238 4.64 3.51 19.46
C GLY A 238 4.39 2.92 20.85
N ILE A 239 3.29 3.32 21.52
CA ILE A 239 2.96 2.88 22.88
C ILE A 239 2.00 1.69 22.80
N PHE A 240 2.34 0.59 23.48
CA PHE A 240 1.43 -0.54 23.64
C PHE A 240 0.31 -0.18 24.62
N ASN A 241 -0.94 -0.45 24.24
CA ASN A 241 -2.08 -0.32 25.15
C ASN A 241 -2.22 -1.61 25.99
N PRO A 242 -1.86 -1.59 27.29
CA PRO A 242 -1.91 -2.79 28.13
C PRO A 242 -3.35 -3.29 28.38
N ARG A 243 -4.35 -2.46 28.07
CA ARG A 243 -5.78 -2.73 28.27
C ARG A 243 -6.50 -3.12 26.97
N ILE A 244 -5.79 -3.35 25.87
CA ILE A 244 -6.41 -3.68 24.58
C ILE A 244 -7.38 -4.86 24.66
N ARG A 245 -7.09 -5.87 25.51
CA ARG A 245 -8.00 -7.00 25.77
C ARG A 245 -9.35 -6.53 26.35
N GLU A 246 -9.31 -5.58 27.27
CA GLU A 246 -10.52 -5.01 27.90
C GLU A 246 -11.33 -4.22 26.87
N PHE A 247 -10.67 -3.45 26.00
CA PHE A 247 -11.31 -2.75 24.88
C PHE A 247 -12.04 -3.73 23.95
N CYS A 248 -11.35 -4.79 23.52
CA CYS A 248 -11.95 -5.81 22.67
C CYS A 248 -13.15 -6.51 23.35
N ASN A 249 -13.04 -6.81 24.65
CA ASN A 249 -14.14 -7.42 25.40
C ASN A 249 -15.37 -6.51 25.44
N ILE A 250 -15.22 -5.21 25.72
CA ILE A 250 -16.31 -4.23 25.74
C ILE A 250 -17.03 -4.19 24.39
N VAL A 251 -16.28 -4.14 23.28
CA VAL A 251 -16.85 -4.12 21.93
C VAL A 251 -17.57 -5.44 21.60
N HIS A 252 -16.97 -6.58 21.95
CA HIS A 252 -17.57 -7.90 21.73
C HIS A 252 -18.83 -8.13 22.58
N GLU A 253 -18.86 -7.68 23.83
CA GLU A 253 -20.03 -7.76 24.72
C GLU A 253 -21.23 -6.96 24.15
N ALA A 254 -20.96 -5.87 23.43
CA ALA A 254 -21.97 -5.12 22.66
C ALA A 254 -22.33 -5.77 21.31
N GLY A 255 -21.68 -6.87 20.94
CA GLY A 255 -21.85 -7.58 19.67
C GLY A 255 -21.17 -6.94 18.47
N GLY A 256 -20.26 -5.97 18.69
CA GLY A 256 -19.41 -5.40 17.64
C GLY A 256 -18.23 -6.32 17.30
N LEU A 257 -17.54 -6.02 16.20
CA LEU A 257 -16.31 -6.72 15.78
C LEU A 257 -15.06 -5.87 16.04
N CYS A 258 -13.91 -6.51 16.29
CA CYS A 258 -12.63 -5.81 16.40
C CYS A 258 -11.76 -6.03 15.17
N GLY A 259 -11.34 -4.92 14.55
CA GLY A 259 -10.37 -4.86 13.48
C GLY A 259 -9.02 -4.39 14.02
N TYR A 260 -7.94 -4.99 13.53
CA TYR A 260 -6.58 -4.67 13.94
C TYR A 260 -5.79 -4.12 12.75
N ASP A 261 -5.39 -2.85 12.83
CA ASP A 261 -4.38 -2.28 11.94
C ASP A 261 -2.99 -2.77 12.37
N GLN A 262 -2.36 -3.54 11.48
CA GLN A 262 -1.08 -4.21 11.72
C GLN A 262 0.13 -3.44 11.20
N ALA A 263 -0.01 -2.15 10.86
CA ALA A 263 1.13 -1.33 10.44
C ALA A 263 2.30 -1.38 11.44
N ASN A 264 2.00 -1.47 12.74
CA ASN A 264 2.98 -1.51 13.83
C ASN A 264 3.31 -2.94 14.32
N ALA A 265 3.02 -3.99 13.55
CA ALA A 265 3.28 -5.38 13.96
C ALA A 265 4.78 -5.72 14.13
N ASN A 266 5.69 -4.83 13.71
CA ASN A 266 7.13 -4.95 13.91
C ASN A 266 7.61 -4.31 15.23
N GLY A 267 6.70 -3.71 16.01
CA GLY A 267 6.97 -3.01 17.27
C GLY A 267 7.27 -3.92 18.45
#